data_AF-A0A9X8VB24-F1
#
_entry.id   AF-A0A9X8VB24-F1
#
_cell.length_a   1.000
_cell.length_b   1.000
_cell.length_c   1.000
_cell.angle_alpha   90.00
_cell.angle_beta   90.00
_cell.angle_gamma   90.00
#
_symmetry.space_group_name_H-M   'P 1'
#
loop_
_entity.id
_entity.type
_entity.pdbx_description
1 polymer ?
#
loop_
_entity_poly.entity_id
_entity_poly.type
_entity_poly.pdbx_seq_one_letter_code
_entity_poly.pdbx_strand_id
1 'polypeptide(L)' 'MKPLLLKQPLPELLEIGSVSNLGATVIAGTPNVGVASIFGEPTDNLNCGVFSCTRGSFVMEYPFA' A
#
# COMPACT_ATOMS: atom_id res chain seq x y z
N MET A 1 18.77 10.97 7.20
CA MET A 1 17.58 10.55 6.44
C MET A 1 17.91 10.52 4.96
N LYS A 2 17.86 9.35 4.31
CA LYS A 2 17.88 9.26 2.84
C LYS A 2 16.44 9.49 2.35
N PRO A 3 16.16 10.50 1.51
CA PRO A 3 14.82 10.74 1.01
C PRO A 3 14.36 9.60 0.10
N LEU A 4 13.04 9.40 -0.02
CA LEU A 4 12.45 8.61 -1.10
C LEU A 4 12.90 9.23 -2.43
N LEU A 5 13.86 8.58 -3.08
CA LEU A 5 14.42 9.07 -4.34
C LEU A 5 13.42 8.79 -5.45
N LEU A 6 12.49 9.72 -5.69
CA LEU A 6 11.50 9.68 -6.78
C LEU A 6 12.10 9.51 -8.19
N LYS A 7 13.43 9.55 -8.31
CA LYS A 7 14.19 9.35 -9.55
C LYS A 7 14.79 7.94 -9.67
N GLN A 8 14.62 7.08 -8.67
CA GLN A 8 15.00 5.67 -8.75
C GLN A 8 13.77 4.80 -9.07
N PRO A 9 13.98 3.63 -9.70
CA PRO A 9 12.89 2.68 -9.90
C PRO A 9 12.21 2.37 -8.56
N LEU A 10 10.88 2.41 -8.54
CA LEU A 10 10.13 1.94 -7.40
C LEU A 10 10.38 0.43 -7.23
N PRO A 11 10.34 -0.10 -5.99
CA PRO A 11 10.36 -1.54 -5.79
C PRO A 11 9.22 -2.21 -6.57
N GLU A 12 9.45 -3.45 -6.98
CA GLU A 12 8.40 -4.26 -7.59
C GLU A 12 7.23 -4.40 -6.62
N LEU A 13 6.02 -4.17 -7.13
CA LEU A 13 4.81 -4.29 -6.33
C LEU A 13 4.42 -5.76 -6.24
N LEU A 14 4.19 -6.24 -5.01
CA LEU A 14 3.55 -7.51 -4.79
C LEU A 14 2.06 -7.36 -5.08
N GLU A 15 1.55 -8.10 -6.06
CA GLU A 15 0.13 -8.16 -6.36
C GLU A 15 -0.63 -8.85 -5.22
N ILE A 16 -1.51 -8.09 -4.56
CA ILE A 16 -2.38 -8.59 -3.49
C ILE A 16 -3.73 -9.05 -4.05
N GLY A 17 -4.11 -8.55 -5.24
CA GLY A 17 -5.44 -8.78 -5.81
C GLY A 17 -6.46 -7.84 -5.18
N SER A 18 -7.67 -8.32 -4.90
CA SER A 18 -8.75 -7.46 -4.42
C SER A 18 -8.37 -6.67 -3.17
N VAL A 19 -8.74 -5.39 -3.11
CA VAL A 19 -8.51 -4.53 -1.94
C VAL A 19 -9.14 -5.08 -0.65
N SER A 20 -10.15 -5.94 -0.75
CA SER A 20 -10.74 -6.63 0.40
C SER A 20 -9.76 -7.57 1.12
N ASN A 21 -8.71 -8.06 0.43
CA ASN A 21 -7.65 -8.84 1.05
C ASN A 21 -6.83 -8.01 2.06
N LEU A 22 -6.89 -6.68 1.97
CA LEU A 22 -6.31 -5.75 2.94
C LEU A 22 -7.30 -5.32 4.04
N GLY A 23 -8.50 -5.90 4.08
CA GLY A 23 -9.54 -5.57 5.05
C GLY A 23 -10.48 -4.43 4.65
N ALA A 24 -10.36 -3.89 3.43
CA ALA A 24 -11.28 -2.88 2.94
C ALA A 24 -12.65 -3.46 2.58
N THR A 25 -13.68 -2.62 2.65
CA THR A 25 -15.00 -2.93 2.08
C THR A 25 -15.15 -2.25 0.72
N VAL A 26 -15.34 -3.05 -0.34
CA VAL A 26 -15.57 -2.54 -1.70
C VAL A 26 -16.94 -1.87 -1.79
N ILE A 27 -16.97 -0.65 -2.33
CA ILE A 27 -18.20 0.11 -2.58
C ILE A 27 -18.65 -0.06 -4.04
N ALA A 28 -17.72 0.06 -4.98
CA ALA A 28 -18.01 -0.11 -6.41
C ALA A 28 -16.82 -0.59 -7.23
N GLY A 29 -17.10 -1.37 -8.27
CA GLY A 29 -16.10 -1.94 -9.18
C GLY A 29 -15.36 -3.14 -8.57
N THR A 30 -14.19 -3.44 -9.14
CA THR A 30 -13.31 -4.54 -8.70
C THR A 30 -11.88 -4.03 -8.53
N PRO A 31 -11.62 -3.13 -7.56
CA PRO A 31 -10.30 -2.58 -7.33
C PRO A 31 -9.34 -3.69 -6.85
N ASN A 32 -8.26 -3.88 -7.60
CA ASN A 32 -7.12 -4.71 -7.25
C ASN A 32 -5.95 -3.81 -6.86
N VAL A 33 -5.14 -4.27 -5.92
CA VAL A 33 -4.03 -3.51 -5.35
C VAL A 33 -2.73 -4.30 -5.41
N GLY A 34 -1.64 -3.56 -5.62
CA GLY A 34 -0.28 -4.04 -5.46
C GLY A 34 0.43 -3.18 -4.41
N VAL A 35 1.32 -3.79 -3.63
CA VAL A 35 1.98 -3.14 -2.51
C VAL A 35 3.48 -3.42 -2.52
N ALA A 36 4.28 -2.40 -2.24
CA ALA A 36 5.66 -2.58 -1.82
C ALA A 36 5.90 -1.82 -0.51
N SER A 37 6.63 -2.43 0.41
CA SER A 37 7.04 -1.78 1.66
C SER A 37 8.52 -1.40 1.61
N ILE A 38 8.82 -0.23 2.14
CA ILE A 38 10.17 0.30 2.32
C ILE A 38 10.34 0.47 3.83
N PHE A 39 11.08 -0.45 4.41
CA PHE A 39 11.38 -0.46 5.83
C PHE A 39 12.59 0.44 6.12
N GLY A 40 12.55 1.17 7.23
CA GLY A 40 13.75 1.77 7.81
C GLY A 40 14.73 0.70 8.33
N GLU A 41 15.79 1.12 9.00
CA GLU A 41 16.65 0.19 9.72
C GLU A 41 15.84 -0.58 10.78
N PRO A 42 16.27 -1.77 11.23
CA PRO A 42 15.51 -2.59 12.18
C PRO A 42 15.11 -1.88 13.49
N THR A 43 15.84 -0.83 13.88
CA THR A 43 15.55 0.00 15.06
C THR A 43 14.69 1.23 14.77
N ASP A 44 14.47 1.55 13.50
CA ASP A 44 13.67 2.71 13.11
C ASP A 44 12.19 2.40 13.30
N ASN A 45 11.45 3.37 13.85
CA ASN A 45 9.99 3.33 13.90
C ASN A 45 9.36 3.84 12.58
N LEU A 46 9.96 3.51 11.44
CA LEU A 46 9.56 4.00 10.12
C LEU A 46 9.28 2.86 9.15
N ASN A 47 8.09 2.89 8.55
CA ASN A 47 7.73 2.09 7.38
C ASN A 47 7.03 3.02 6.37
N CYS A 48 7.39 2.91 5.10
CA CYS A 48 6.69 3.57 4.01
C CYS A 48 6.16 2.53 3.02
N GLY A 49 4.86 2.57 2.71
CA GLY A 49 4.25 1.71 1.70
C GLY A 49 3.99 2.46 0.39
N VAL A 50 4.33 1.86 -0.74
CA VAL A 50 3.87 2.25 -2.07
C VAL A 50 2.65 1.38 -2.42
N PHE A 51 1.55 2.03 -2.79
CA PHE A 51 0.29 1.36 -3.12
C PHE A 51 -0.14 1.72 -4.54
N SER A 52 -0.42 0.71 -5.34
CA SER A 52 -1.18 0.84 -6.60
C SER A 52 -2.62 0.37 -6.38
N CYS A 53 -3.55 0.91 -7.17
CA CYS A 53 -4.93 0.47 -7.16
C CYS A 53 -5.53 0.63 -8.55
N THR A 54 -6.20 -0.40 -9.06
CA THR A 54 -7.03 -0.29 -10.26
C THR A 54 -8.31 0.50 -9.96
N ARG A 55 -9.03 0.91 -11.01
CA ARG A 55 -10.22 1.75 -10.88
C ARG A 55 -11.31 1.07 -10.04
N GLY A 56 -11.82 1.78 -9.05
CA GLY A 56 -12.93 1.38 -8.19
C GLY A 56 -13.10 2.34 -7.01
N SER A 57 -13.97 2.00 -6.07
CA SER A 57 -14.09 2.70 -4.79
C SER A 57 -14.25 1.71 -3.64
N PHE A 58 -13.65 2.03 -2.51
CA PHE A 58 -13.68 1.21 -1.30
C PHE A 58 -13.53 2.12 -0.07
N VAL A 59 -13.93 1.61 1.09
CA VAL A 59 -13.66 2.22 2.39
C VAL A 59 -12.71 1.32 3.17
N MET A 60 -11.75 1.93 3.85
CA MET A 60 -10.85 1.26 4.77
C MET A 60 -11.07 1.88 6.15
N GLU A 61 -11.47 1.06 7.11
CA GLU A 61 -11.64 1.47 8.50
C GLU A 61 -10.45 0.95 9.31
N TYR A 62 -9.74 1.88 9.95
CA TYR A 62 -8.65 1.55 10.85
C TYR A 62 -9.11 1.84 12.29
N PRO A 63 -9.39 0.81 13.09
CA PRO A 63 -9.74 1.00 14.49
C PRO A 63 -8.47 1.35 15.27
N PHE A 64 -8.17 2.64 15.40
CA PHE A 64 -7.14 3.11 16.32
C PHE A 64 -7.78 3.26 17.71
N ALA A 65 -7.28 2.47 18.67
CA ALA A 65 -7.58 2.62 20.09
C ALA A 65 -6.49 3.43 20.79
#